data_AF-A0A814PVB3-F1
#
_entry.id   AF-A0A814PVB3-F1
#
_cell.length_a   1.000
_cell.length_b   1.000
_cell.length_c   1.000
_cell.angle_alpha   90.00
_cell.angle_beta   90.00
_cell.angle_gamma   90.00
#
_symmetry.space_group_name_H-M   'P 1'
#
loop_
_entity.id
_entity.type
_entity.pdbx_description
1 polymer ?
#
loop_
_entity_poly.entity_id
_entity_poly.type
_entity_poly.pdbx_seq_one_letter_code
_entity_poly.pdbx_strand_id
1 'polypeptide(L)'
;MGEKVATNEAITKLVNTCDDGLVLSSAAKDAIDGFFHSSAVMIASGPMLISKLCTFEGQLKCLKNVSLYELIRKFFDTQDADWLLPMIEIALQKGAAVSINEDKLMVYDNGEPKELRAPNLKLHNELIEAFINKAQALHLSLGIPSNPEN
;
A
#
# COMPACT_ATOMS: atom_id res chain seq x y z
N MET A 1 19.30 4.71 -21.84
CA MET A 1 17.99 4.04 -21.61
C MET A 1 18.12 2.59 -21.11
N GLY A 2 19.24 1.88 -21.33
CA GLY A 2 19.40 0.47 -20.92
C GLY A 2 19.71 0.22 -19.44
N GLU A 3 20.40 1.14 -18.75
CA GLU A 3 20.85 0.93 -17.36
C GLU A 3 19.70 0.84 -16.36
N LYS A 4 18.71 1.74 -16.48
CA LYS A 4 17.51 1.75 -15.63
C LYS A 4 16.64 0.50 -15.80
N VAL A 5 16.60 -0.07 -17.00
CA VAL A 5 15.85 -1.30 -17.30
C VAL A 5 16.55 -2.51 -16.66
N ALA A 6 17.87 -2.59 -16.77
CA ALA A 6 18.66 -3.65 -16.14
C ALA A 6 18.56 -3.63 -14.61
N THR A 7 18.56 -2.45 -13.98
CA THR A 7 18.39 -2.33 -12.52
C THR A 7 16.99 -2.77 -12.06
N ASN A 8 15.93 -2.40 -12.77
CA ASN A 8 14.56 -2.85 -12.47
C ASN A 8 14.48 -4.38 -12.53
N GLU A 9 15.00 -4.99 -13.60
CA GLU A 9 14.95 -6.44 -13.78
C GLU A 9 15.76 -7.19 -12.71
N ALA A 10 16.94 -6.68 -12.34
CA ALA A 10 17.76 -7.26 -11.30
C ALA A 10 17.06 -7.24 -9.93
N ILE A 11 16.35 -6.16 -9.60
CA ILE A 11 15.65 -6.01 -8.32
C ILE A 11 14.38 -6.84 -8.30
N THR A 12 13.61 -6.86 -9.40
CA THR A 12 12.47 -7.77 -9.52
C THR A 12 12.93 -9.22 -9.39
N LYS A 13 14.05 -9.61 -10.01
CA LYS A 13 14.63 -10.96 -9.83
C LYS A 13 15.03 -11.20 -8.38
N LEU A 14 15.72 -10.26 -7.74
CA LEU A 14 16.16 -10.37 -6.34
C LEU A 14 14.97 -10.56 -5.40
N VAL A 15 13.93 -9.74 -5.55
CA VAL A 15 12.69 -9.86 -4.78
C VAL A 15 11.98 -11.17 -5.10
N ASN A 16 11.95 -11.60 -6.36
CA ASN A 16 11.32 -12.85 -6.77
C ASN A 16 12.06 -14.10 -6.25
N THR A 17 13.38 -14.05 -6.12
CA THR A 17 14.20 -15.16 -5.60
C THR A 17 14.16 -15.31 -4.08
N CYS A 18 13.66 -14.31 -3.36
CA CYS A 18 13.43 -14.46 -1.93
C CYS A 18 12.02 -15.05 -1.71
N ASP A 19 11.96 -16.21 -1.08
CA ASP A 19 10.71 -16.81 -0.59
C ASP A 19 10.04 -15.93 0.47
N ASP A 20 8.72 -16.05 0.57
CA ASP A 20 7.90 -15.35 1.55
C ASP A 20 8.36 -15.70 2.97
N GLY A 21 8.63 -14.69 3.80
CA GLY A 21 9.11 -14.87 5.18
C GLY A 21 10.62 -15.01 5.34
N LEU A 22 11.42 -14.89 4.28
CA LEU A 22 12.89 -14.81 4.41
C LEU A 22 13.34 -13.44 4.93
N VAL A 23 14.26 -13.46 5.89
CA VAL A 23 14.98 -12.26 6.32
C VAL A 23 15.95 -11.85 5.22
N LEU A 24 15.65 -10.75 4.53
CA LEU A 24 16.58 -10.15 3.57
C LEU A 24 17.90 -9.80 4.26
N SER A 25 19.02 -10.07 3.59
CA SER A 25 20.34 -9.61 4.04
C SER A 25 20.37 -8.07 4.11
N SER A 26 21.24 -7.50 4.93
CA SER A 26 21.39 -6.04 5.02
C SER A 26 21.69 -5.40 3.67
N ALA A 27 22.58 -6.01 2.88
CA ALA A 27 22.93 -5.55 1.54
C ALA A 27 21.71 -5.57 0.57
N ALA A 28 20.87 -6.61 0.65
CA ALA A 28 19.65 -6.68 -0.14
C ALA A 28 18.63 -5.60 0.28
N LYS A 29 18.48 -5.37 1.59
CA LYS A 29 17.62 -4.29 2.13
C LYS A 29 18.09 -2.93 1.65
N ASP A 30 19.39 -2.64 1.75
CA ASP A 30 19.97 -1.35 1.31
C ASP A 30 19.82 -1.14 -0.20
N ALA A 31 19.99 -2.20 -1.00
CA ALA A 31 19.78 -2.13 -2.45
C ALA A 31 18.31 -1.85 -2.82
N ILE A 32 17.37 -2.52 -2.17
CA ILE A 32 15.93 -2.28 -2.34
C ILE A 32 15.56 -0.87 -1.90
N ASP A 33 16.00 -0.45 -0.71
CA ASP A 33 15.72 0.89 -0.16
C ASP A 33 16.32 2.00 -1.05
N GLY A 34 17.55 1.80 -1.56
CA GLY A 34 18.21 2.75 -2.45
C GLY A 34 17.53 2.86 -3.82
N PHE A 35 16.99 1.75 -4.33
CA PHE A 35 16.26 1.75 -5.58
C PHE A 35 14.89 2.40 -5.46
N PHE A 36 14.10 1.99 -4.46
CA PHE A 36 12.78 2.57 -4.15
C PHE A 36 12.89 3.84 -3.31
N HIS A 37 13.72 4.78 -3.78
CA HIS A 37 13.98 6.06 -3.14
C HIS A 37 12.79 7.04 -3.20
N SER A 38 11.73 6.72 -3.95
CA SER A 38 10.52 7.55 -4.02
C SER A 38 9.25 6.73 -4.19
N SER A 39 8.14 7.29 -3.72
CA SER A 39 6.79 6.71 -3.86
C SER A 39 6.44 6.44 -5.34
N ALA A 40 6.73 7.38 -6.24
CA ALA A 40 6.46 7.24 -7.66
C ALA A 40 7.17 6.03 -8.31
N VAL A 41 8.44 5.77 -7.95
CA VAL A 41 9.18 4.61 -8.45
C VAL A 41 8.56 3.31 -7.93
N MET A 42 8.14 3.29 -6.67
CA MET A 42 7.49 2.12 -6.10
C MET A 42 6.13 1.85 -6.76
N ILE A 43 5.28 2.87 -6.90
CA ILE A 43 3.98 2.74 -7.57
C ILE A 43 4.14 2.33 -9.03
N ALA A 44 5.16 2.81 -9.73
CA ALA A 44 5.44 2.38 -11.10
C ALA A 44 5.82 0.90 -11.23
N SER A 45 6.28 0.27 -10.15
CA SER A 45 6.66 -1.15 -10.14
C SER A 45 5.46 -2.11 -10.10
N GLY A 46 4.27 -1.60 -9.80
CA GLY A 46 3.02 -2.36 -9.81
C GLY A 46 2.67 -3.01 -8.46
N PRO A 47 1.41 -3.46 -8.31
CA PRO A 47 0.87 -3.90 -7.04
C PRO A 47 1.55 -5.18 -6.53
N MET A 48 1.81 -6.14 -7.43
CA MET A 48 2.42 -7.44 -7.08
C MET A 48 3.78 -7.29 -6.38
N LEU A 49 4.66 -6.42 -6.91
CA LEU A 49 5.98 -6.25 -6.34
C LEU A 49 5.91 -5.58 -4.97
N ILE A 50 5.03 -4.58 -4.80
CA ILE A 50 4.82 -3.90 -3.53
C ILE A 50 4.30 -4.89 -2.48
N SER A 51 3.28 -5.68 -2.83
CA SER A 51 2.76 -6.72 -1.94
C SER A 51 3.85 -7.69 -1.50
N LYS A 52 4.71 -8.14 -2.43
CA LYS A 52 5.83 -9.01 -2.08
C LYS A 52 6.85 -8.32 -1.17
N LEU A 53 7.14 -7.04 -1.39
CA LEU A 53 8.00 -6.28 -0.48
C LEU A 53 7.40 -6.18 0.93
N CYS A 54 6.07 -6.08 1.05
CA CYS A 54 5.38 -6.05 2.34
C CYS A 54 5.49 -7.36 3.14
N THR A 55 5.83 -8.50 2.54
CA THR A 55 5.96 -9.79 3.25
C THR A 55 7.30 -10.00 3.93
N PHE A 56 8.33 -9.22 3.59
CA PHE A 56 9.67 -9.42 4.14
C PHE A 56 9.76 -9.01 5.62
N GLU A 57 10.39 -9.86 6.42
CA GLU A 57 10.65 -9.57 7.83
C GLU A 57 11.71 -8.47 7.99
N GLY A 58 11.28 -7.39 8.64
CA GLY A 58 12.07 -6.19 8.86
C GLY A 58 11.57 -5.03 8.00
N GLN A 59 11.37 -3.90 8.65
CA GLN A 59 10.80 -2.70 8.02
C GLN A 59 11.76 -2.17 6.94
N LEU A 60 11.47 -2.47 5.68
CA LEU A 60 12.09 -1.79 4.53
C LEU A 60 11.74 -0.30 4.63
N LYS A 61 12.75 0.57 4.60
CA LYS A 61 12.53 2.02 4.76
C LYS A 61 11.72 2.58 3.61
N CYS A 62 11.89 2.02 2.40
CA CYS A 62 11.16 2.45 1.23
C CYS A 62 9.64 2.32 1.38
N LEU A 63 9.13 1.30 2.09
CA LEU A 63 7.70 1.10 2.32
C LEU A 63 7.10 2.21 3.18
N LYS A 64 7.87 2.77 4.13
CA LYS A 64 7.44 3.94 4.93
C LYS A 64 7.31 5.22 4.13
N ASN A 65 8.01 5.31 3.00
CA ASN A 65 8.04 6.50 2.14
C ASN A 65 6.96 6.48 1.05
N VAL A 66 6.25 5.37 0.89
CA VAL A 66 5.16 5.27 -0.09
C VAL A 66 3.98 6.11 0.36
N SER A 67 3.44 6.93 -0.52
CA SER A 67 2.26 7.71 -0.22
C SER A 67 1.00 6.85 -0.36
N LEU A 68 0.26 6.68 0.74
CA LEU A 68 -1.02 5.97 0.70
C LEU A 68 -2.03 6.70 -0.20
N TYR A 69 -2.00 8.04 -0.18
CA TYR A 69 -2.80 8.87 -1.08
C TYR A 69 -2.54 8.56 -2.55
N GLU A 70 -1.27 8.45 -2.95
CA GLU A 70 -0.91 8.15 -4.34
C GLU A 70 -1.28 6.71 -4.72
N LEU A 71 -1.21 5.75 -3.79
CA LEU A 71 -1.68 4.39 -4.03
C LEU A 71 -3.20 4.33 -4.24
N ILE A 72 -4.00 4.99 -3.39
CA ILE A 72 -5.46 5.04 -3.53
C ILE A 72 -5.84 5.73 -4.84
N ARG A 73 -5.17 6.84 -5.17
CA ARG A 73 -5.36 7.50 -6.46
C ARG A 73 -4.99 6.57 -7.61
N LYS A 74 -3.90 5.80 -7.50
CA LYS A 74 -3.51 4.83 -8.53
C LYS A 74 -4.58 3.77 -8.74
N PHE A 75 -5.13 3.20 -7.66
CA PHE A 75 -6.26 2.28 -7.72
C PHE A 75 -7.47 2.88 -8.44
N PHE A 76 -7.83 4.13 -8.13
CA PHE A 76 -8.92 4.81 -8.82
C PHE A 76 -8.65 5.06 -10.30
N ASP A 77 -7.40 5.40 -10.65
CA ASP A 77 -6.99 5.65 -12.04
C ASP A 77 -6.95 4.36 -12.87
N THR A 78 -6.51 3.23 -12.29
CA THR A 78 -6.35 1.95 -13.02
C THR A 78 -7.55 1.03 -12.90
N GLN A 79 -8.38 1.20 -11.87
CA GLN A 79 -9.50 0.30 -11.50
C GLN A 79 -9.05 -1.16 -11.32
N ASP A 80 -7.81 -1.34 -10.89
CA ASP A 80 -7.18 -2.64 -10.75
C ASP A 80 -7.21 -3.06 -9.28
N ALA A 81 -7.99 -4.11 -8.99
CA ALA A 81 -8.21 -4.61 -7.63
C ALA A 81 -6.93 -5.14 -6.97
N ASP A 82 -5.88 -5.46 -7.74
CA ASP A 82 -4.61 -5.92 -7.19
C ASP A 82 -3.94 -4.82 -6.33
N TRP A 83 -4.33 -3.55 -6.50
CA TRP A 83 -3.86 -2.45 -5.65
C TRP A 83 -4.44 -2.46 -4.23
N LEU A 84 -5.56 -3.14 -3.99
CA LEU A 84 -6.23 -3.15 -2.67
C LEU A 84 -5.34 -3.72 -1.57
N LEU A 85 -4.69 -4.85 -1.83
CA LEU A 85 -3.79 -5.50 -0.87
C LEU A 85 -2.58 -4.63 -0.48
N PRO A 86 -1.73 -4.16 -1.41
CA PRO A 86 -0.57 -3.35 -1.05
C PRO A 86 -0.97 -2.04 -0.37
N MET A 87 -2.10 -1.42 -0.73
CA MET A 87 -2.62 -0.25 -0.01
C MET A 87 -2.85 -0.53 1.47
N ILE A 88 -3.54 -1.64 1.77
CA ILE A 88 -3.86 -2.03 3.14
C ILE A 88 -2.60 -2.37 3.93
N GLU A 89 -1.67 -3.13 3.34
CA GLU A 89 -0.42 -3.49 4.01
C GLU A 89 0.43 -2.26 4.31
N ILE A 90 0.56 -1.33 3.35
CA ILE A 90 1.25 -0.07 3.55
C ILE A 90 0.57 0.77 4.65
N ALA A 91 -0.77 0.84 4.64
CA ALA A 91 -1.50 1.58 5.66
C ALA A 91 -1.20 1.02 7.07
N LEU A 92 -1.23 -0.31 7.22
CA LEU A 92 -0.92 -1.00 8.49
C LEU A 92 0.53 -0.77 8.93
N GLN A 93 1.50 -0.97 8.03
CA GLN A 93 2.91 -0.83 8.36
C GLN A 93 3.29 0.61 8.77
N LYS A 94 2.58 1.59 8.20
CA LYS A 94 2.82 3.01 8.48
C LYS A 94 2.01 3.53 9.67
N GLY A 95 0.99 2.80 10.12
CA GLY A 95 -0.01 3.34 11.04
C GLY A 95 -0.81 4.49 10.40
N ALA A 96 -0.97 4.47 9.07
CA ALA A 96 -1.79 5.43 8.35
C ALA A 96 -3.28 5.07 8.51
N ALA A 97 -4.15 6.07 8.45
CA ALA A 97 -5.58 5.89 8.56
C ALA A 97 -6.30 6.44 7.32
N VAL A 98 -7.44 5.82 6.99
CA VAL A 98 -8.37 6.30 5.98
C VAL A 98 -9.73 6.45 6.65
N SER A 99 -10.29 7.66 6.62
CA SER A 99 -11.68 7.90 6.97
C SER A 99 -12.48 7.96 5.68
N ILE A 100 -13.61 7.26 5.65
CA ILE A 100 -14.45 7.13 4.46
C ILE A 100 -15.84 7.66 4.81
N ASN A 101 -16.27 8.69 4.08
CA ASN A 101 -17.60 9.29 4.11
C ASN A 101 -18.30 9.01 2.76
N GLU A 102 -19.56 9.40 2.60
CA GLU A 102 -20.41 9.03 1.45
C GLU A 102 -19.75 9.15 0.06
N ASP A 103 -19.08 10.27 -0.24
CA ASP A 103 -18.42 10.52 -1.54
C ASP A 103 -16.91 10.84 -1.41
N LYS A 104 -16.40 10.84 -0.18
CA LYS A 104 -15.10 11.41 0.15
C LYS A 104 -14.29 10.50 1.05
N LEU A 105 -13.00 10.43 0.76
CA LEU A 105 -12.01 9.76 1.57
C LEU A 105 -11.03 10.79 2.09
N MET A 106 -10.78 10.75 3.39
CA MET A 106 -9.71 11.49 4.04
C MET A 106 -8.58 10.53 4.34
N VAL A 107 -7.41 10.77 3.74
CA VAL A 107 -6.21 9.96 3.93
C VAL A 107 -5.30 10.66 4.93
N TYR A 108 -5.09 10.00 6.07
CA TYR A 108 -4.18 10.40 7.14
C TYR A 108 -2.90 9.57 7.02
N ASP A 109 -1.93 10.11 6.30
CA ASP A 109 -0.59 9.54 6.15
C ASP A 109 0.42 10.50 6.83
N ASN A 110 1.65 10.59 6.34
CA ASN A 110 2.62 11.58 6.78
C ASN A 110 2.18 13.00 6.39
N GLY A 111 1.85 13.82 7.38
CA GLY A 111 1.56 15.25 7.23
C GLY A 111 0.08 15.60 7.31
N GLU A 112 -0.33 16.63 6.57
CA GLU A 112 -1.73 17.07 6.56
C GLU A 112 -2.65 16.03 5.87
N PRO A 113 -3.86 15.82 6.42
CA PRO A 113 -4.84 14.93 5.79
C PRO A 113 -5.19 15.39 4.38
N LYS A 114 -5.26 14.44 3.45
CA LYS A 114 -5.59 14.73 2.04
C LYS A 114 -6.97 14.18 1.68
N GLU A 115 -7.79 15.02 1.05
CA GLU A 115 -9.10 14.61 0.51
C GLU A 115 -8.92 13.92 -0.86
N LEU A 116 -9.61 12.79 -1.05
CA LEU A 116 -9.82 12.10 -2.32
C LEU A 116 -11.32 11.91 -2.53
N ARG A 117 -11.76 12.01 -3.79
CA ARG A 117 -13.11 11.62 -4.18
C ARG A 117 -13.05 10.34 -4.97
N ALA A 118 -13.91 9.39 -4.62
CA ALA A 118 -14.03 8.17 -5.40
C ALA A 118 -14.65 8.49 -6.78
N PRO A 119 -14.14 7.90 -7.88
CA PRO A 119 -14.68 8.15 -9.22
C PRO A 119 -16.12 7.65 -9.38
N ASN A 120 -16.49 6.60 -8.65
CA ASN A 120 -17.82 6.00 -8.65
C ASN A 120 -18.04 5.18 -7.38
N LEU A 121 -19.31 4.84 -7.11
CA LEU A 121 -19.73 4.09 -5.93
C LEU A 121 -19.15 2.66 -5.88
N LYS A 122 -18.86 2.04 -7.03
CA LYS A 122 -18.30 0.69 -7.09
C LYS A 122 -16.89 0.65 -6.50
N LEU A 123 -15.98 1.48 -7.01
CA LEU A 123 -14.59 1.56 -6.51
C LEU A 123 -14.55 2.04 -5.05
N HIS A 124 -15.48 2.92 -4.67
CA HIS A 124 -15.66 3.34 -3.30
C HIS A 124 -15.96 2.15 -2.36
N ASN A 125 -16.95 1.34 -2.72
CA ASN A 125 -17.35 0.18 -1.93
C ASN A 125 -16.28 -0.91 -1.91
N GLU A 126 -15.60 -1.17 -3.03
CA GLU A 126 -14.47 -2.12 -3.07
C GLU A 126 -13.36 -1.73 -2.07
N LEU A 127 -13.04 -0.45 -1.98
CA LEU A 127 -12.04 0.04 -1.04
C LEU A 127 -12.51 -0.08 0.41
N ILE A 128 -13.77 0.28 0.70
CA ILE A 128 -14.38 0.12 2.03
C ILE A 128 -14.34 -1.35 2.45
N GLU A 129 -14.85 -2.24 1.61
CA GLU A 129 -14.92 -3.67 1.89
C GLU A 129 -13.54 -4.25 2.14
N ALA A 130 -12.53 -3.87 1.36
CA ALA A 130 -11.17 -4.34 1.55
C ALA A 130 -10.61 -3.94 2.93
N PHE A 131 -10.77 -2.67 3.34
CA PHE A 131 -10.34 -2.20 4.66
C PHE A 131 -11.13 -2.87 5.81
N ILE A 132 -12.45 -3.00 5.67
CA ILE A 132 -13.31 -3.66 6.68
C ILE A 132 -12.90 -5.12 6.84
N ASN A 133 -12.76 -5.85 5.72
CA ASN A 133 -12.39 -7.27 5.73
C ASN A 133 -11.03 -7.48 6.41
N LYS A 134 -10.04 -6.62 6.11
CA LYS A 134 -8.74 -6.71 6.78
C LYS A 134 -8.85 -6.38 8.28
N ALA A 135 -9.56 -5.31 8.65
CA ALA A 135 -9.73 -4.95 10.05
C ALA A 135 -10.39 -6.08 10.87
N GLN A 136 -11.42 -6.71 10.30
CA GLN A 136 -12.07 -7.90 10.90
C GLN A 136 -11.10 -9.08 11.03
N ALA A 137 -10.32 -9.37 9.98
CA ALA A 137 -9.32 -10.43 10.01
C ALA A 137 -8.21 -10.20 11.06
N LEU A 138 -7.95 -8.93 11.40
CA LEU A 138 -7.02 -8.52 12.44
C LEU A 138 -7.68 -8.33 13.82
N HIS A 139 -8.98 -8.62 13.94
CA HIS A 139 -9.77 -8.39 15.16
C HIS A 139 -9.71 -6.95 15.69
N LEU A 140 -9.56 -5.98 14.79
CA LEU A 140 -9.53 -4.56 15.16
C LEU A 140 -10.96 -4.08 15.41
N SER A 141 -11.15 -3.27 16.46
CA SER A 141 -12.42 -2.58 16.67
C SER A 141 -12.57 -1.53 15.57
N LEU A 142 -13.46 -1.80 14.60
CA LEU A 142 -13.89 -0.77 13.68
C LEU A 142 -14.66 0.25 14.53
N GLY A 143 -14.21 1.51 14.55
CA GLY A 143 -14.93 2.63 15.16
C GLY A 143 -16.20 2.98 14.39
N ILE A 144 -16.98 1.97 13.99
CA ILE A 144 -18.34 2.14 13.49
C ILE A 144 -19.11 2.65 14.71
N PRO A 145 -19.74 3.83 14.64
CA PRO A 145 -20.61 4.27 15.72
C PRO A 145 -21.68 3.20 15.88
N SER A 146 -21.64 2.47 17.00
CA SER A 146 -22.72 1.62 17.45
C SER A 146 -23.93 2.53 17.58
N ASN A 147 -24.92 2.37 16.70
CA ASN A 147 -26.15 3.13 16.80
C ASN A 147 -26.81 2.76 18.15
N PRO A 148 -26.97 3.68 19.12
CA PRO A 148 -27.57 3.34 20.40
C PRO A 148 -29.07 3.57 20.33
N GLU A 149 -29.81 2.75 19.57
CA GLU A 149 -31.27 2.71 19.66
C GLU A 149 -31.80 1.28 19.47
N ASN A 150 -32.03 0.62 20.61
CA ASN A 150 -33.31 0.00 20.95
C ASN A 150 -33.34 -0.34 22.46
#